data_AF-A0A7C6E4M9-F1
#
_entry.id   AF-A0A7C6E4M9-F1
#
_cell.length_a   1.000
_cell.length_b   1.000
_cell.length_c   1.000
_cell.angle_alpha   90.00
_cell.angle_beta   90.00
_cell.angle_gamma   90.00
#
_symmetry.space_group_name_H-M   'P 1'
#
loop_
_entity.id
_entity.type
_entity.pdbx_description
1 polymer ?
#
loop_
_entity_poly.entity_id
_entity_poly.type
_entity_poly.pdbx_seq_one_letter_code
_entity_poly.pdbx_strand_id
1 'polypeptide(L)'
;MQSVAEKVFREAGGDNQTALEQMKRRFLASLNYQIRTPLTGILGMTDLLLETSLDDAQREYVVTARLCAEELLSLLDSALEYSALVGGAPPLEEAEFNLPELLENVCEETRVKAHAKGLKFV
;
A
#
# COMPACT_ATOMS: atom_id res chain seq x y z
N MET A 1 -23.80 -6.15 45.29
CA MET A 1 -24.50 -5.68 44.07
C MET A 1 -23.80 -4.53 43.33
N GLN A 2 -22.73 -3.92 43.86
CA GLN A 2 -22.01 -2.81 43.19
C GLN A 2 -20.97 -3.26 42.14
N SER A 3 -20.67 -4.56 42.05
CA SER A 3 -19.59 -5.11 41.19
C SER A 3 -19.99 -5.39 39.74
N VAL A 4 -21.28 -5.53 39.42
CA VAL A 4 -21.73 -5.88 38.05
C VAL A 4 -21.88 -4.62 37.19
N ALA A 5 -22.35 -3.51 37.78
CA ALA A 5 -22.50 -2.23 37.08
C ALA A 5 -21.15 -1.62 36.67
N GLU A 6 -20.11 -1.73 37.51
CA GLU A 6 -18.74 -1.31 37.16
C GLU A 6 -18.09 -2.23 36.10
N LYS A 7 -18.41 -3.53 36.10
CA LYS A 7 -17.89 -4.47 35.09
C LYS A 7 -18.49 -4.18 33.71
N VAL A 8 -19.79 -3.93 33.64
CA VAL A 8 -20.49 -3.58 32.40
C VAL A 8 -20.03 -2.22 31.85
N PHE A 9 -19.75 -1.25 32.72
CA PHE A 9 -19.21 0.05 32.27
C PHE A 9 -17.75 -0.02 31.82
N ARG A 10 -16.96 -0.92 32.42
CA ARG A 10 -15.54 -1.13 32.06
C ARG A 10 -15.36 -1.97 30.79
N GLU A 11 -16.32 -2.84 30.46
CA GLU A 11 -16.37 -3.55 29.18
C GLU A 11 -16.91 -2.65 28.05
N ALA A 12 -17.89 -1.77 28.32
CA ALA A 12 -18.45 -0.87 27.31
C ALA A 12 -17.51 0.28 26.87
N GLY A 13 -16.55 0.67 27.71
CA GLY A 13 -15.59 1.74 27.40
C GLY A 13 -14.44 1.35 26.46
N GLY A 14 -14.14 0.05 26.35
CA GLY A 14 -13.05 -0.45 25.51
C GLY A 14 -13.47 -0.83 24.08
N ASP A 15 -14.72 -1.25 23.89
CA ASP A 15 -15.16 -1.93 22.66
C ASP A 15 -15.48 -0.94 21.51
N ASN A 16 -15.98 0.25 21.86
CA ASN A 16 -16.43 1.24 20.88
C ASN A 16 -15.26 1.92 20.15
N GLN A 17 -14.11 2.09 20.82
CA GLN A 17 -12.89 2.63 20.23
C GLN A 17 -12.24 1.63 19.26
N THR A 18 -12.20 0.35 19.62
CA THR A 18 -11.72 -0.72 18.71
C THR A 18 -12.63 -0.92 17.51
N ALA A 19 -13.95 -0.86 17.68
CA ALA A 19 -14.89 -0.94 16.58
C ALA A 19 -14.73 0.23 15.60
N LEU A 20 -14.59 1.46 16.11
CA LEU A 20 -14.35 2.65 15.29
C LEU A 20 -13.03 2.54 14.50
N GLU A 21 -11.94 2.12 15.15
CA GLU A 21 -10.63 1.95 14.48
C GLU A 21 -10.66 0.82 13.44
N GLN A 22 -11.40 -0.26 13.68
CA GLN A 22 -11.62 -1.31 12.68
C GLN A 22 -12.45 -0.81 11.48
N MET A 23 -13.51 -0.03 11.73
CA MET A 23 -14.31 0.58 10.66
C MET A 23 -13.47 1.55 9.82
N LYS A 24 -12.66 2.38 10.46
CA LYS A 24 -11.73 3.30 9.77
C LYS A 24 -10.72 2.56 8.91
N ARG A 25 -10.13 1.47 9.43
CA ARG A 25 -9.22 0.60 8.65
C ARG A 25 -9.90 -0.04 7.45
N ARG A 26 -11.09 -0.61 7.63
CA ARG A 26 -11.87 -1.20 6.53
C ARG A 26 -12.26 -0.18 5.48
N PHE A 27 -12.61 1.04 5.91
CA PHE A 27 -12.92 2.14 5.00
C PHE A 27 -11.70 2.55 4.17
N LEU A 28 -10.55 2.76 4.80
CA LEU A 28 -9.31 3.11 4.10
C LEU A 28 -8.85 1.99 3.14
N ALA A 29 -8.93 0.72 3.56
CA ALA A 29 -8.62 -0.42 2.70
C ALA A 29 -9.55 -0.48 1.46
N SER A 30 -10.85 -0.25 1.66
CA SER A 30 -11.83 -0.23 0.57
C SER A 30 -11.58 0.93 -0.40
N LEU A 31 -11.31 2.13 0.11
CA LEU A 31 -10.95 3.28 -0.72
C LEU A 31 -9.68 3.01 -1.53
N ASN A 32 -8.63 2.48 -0.90
CA ASN A 32 -7.38 2.16 -1.60
C ASN A 32 -7.62 1.18 -2.75
N TYR A 33 -8.41 0.13 -2.54
CA TYR A 33 -8.77 -0.80 -3.62
C TYR A 33 -9.52 -0.10 -4.77
N GLN A 34 -10.49 0.75 -4.44
CA GLN A 34 -11.29 1.48 -5.42
C GLN A 34 -10.48 2.53 -6.20
N ILE A 35 -9.46 3.14 -5.59
CA ILE A 35 -8.58 4.13 -6.24
C ILE A 35 -7.45 3.45 -7.02
N ARG A 36 -6.92 2.32 -6.54
CA ARG A 36 -5.88 1.54 -7.24
C ARG A 36 -6.31 1.11 -8.63
N THR A 37 -7.57 0.71 -8.80
CA THR A 37 -8.12 0.27 -10.08
C THR A 37 -8.04 1.35 -11.18
N PRO A 38 -8.60 2.56 -11.01
CA PRO A 38 -8.47 3.63 -12.00
C PRO A 38 -7.02 4.11 -12.16
N LEU A 39 -6.19 4.15 -11.11
CA LEU A 39 -4.77 4.50 -11.26
C LEU A 39 -3.98 3.49 -12.09
N THR A 40 -4.24 2.19 -11.90
CA THR A 40 -3.66 1.12 -12.72
C THR A 40 -4.11 1.26 -14.18
N GLY A 41 -5.37 1.65 -14.40
CA GLY A 41 -5.88 2.00 -15.72
C GLY A 41 -5.13 3.18 -16.35
N ILE A 42 -4.91 4.27 -15.59
CA ILE A 42 -4.14 5.43 -16.05
C ILE A 42 -2.71 5.03 -16.42
N LEU A 43 -2.02 4.26 -15.57
CA LEU A 43 -0.67 3.75 -15.87
C LEU A 43 -0.65 2.96 -17.18
N GLY A 44 -1.56 2.00 -17.34
CA GLY A 44 -1.63 1.19 -18.56
C GLY A 44 -1.93 2.02 -19.80
N MET A 45 -2.81 3.02 -19.70
CA MET A 45 -3.08 3.94 -20.82
C MET A 45 -1.89 4.82 -21.15
N THR A 46 -1.15 5.30 -20.14
CA THR A 46 0.08 6.06 -20.38
C THR A 46 1.18 5.20 -20.97
N ASP A 47 1.30 3.93 -20.58
CA ASP A 47 2.25 2.98 -21.17
C ASP A 47 1.93 2.72 -22.65
N LEU A 48 0.67 2.44 -22.97
CA LEU A 48 0.22 2.26 -24.36
C LEU A 48 0.43 3.52 -25.20
N LEU A 49 0.19 4.72 -24.64
CA LEU A 49 0.45 5.97 -25.35
C LEU A 49 1.94 6.19 -25.63
N LEU A 50 2.82 5.82 -24.70
CA LEU A 50 4.28 5.93 -24.89
C LEU A 50 4.81 5.02 -26.00
N GLU A 51 4.08 3.96 -26.36
CA GLU A 51 4.36 3.08 -27.50
C GLU A 51 3.89 3.66 -28.85
N THR A 52 3.20 4.79 -28.86
CA THR A 52 2.72 5.48 -30.08
C THR A 52 3.67 6.62 -30.53
N SER A 53 3.44 7.14 -31.73
CA SER A 53 4.09 8.36 -32.21
C SER A 53 3.53 9.58 -31.50
N LEU A 54 4.32 10.18 -30.60
CA LEU A 54 4.01 11.42 -29.88
C LEU A 54 5.00 12.52 -30.28
N ASP A 55 4.52 13.76 -30.37
CA ASP A 55 5.41 14.93 -30.38
C ASP A 55 6.07 15.17 -29.00
N ASP A 56 7.04 16.07 -28.93
CA ASP A 56 7.82 16.30 -27.70
C ASP A 56 6.94 16.76 -26.52
N ALA A 57 5.97 17.63 -26.77
CA ALA A 57 5.07 18.14 -25.72
C ALA A 57 4.11 17.05 -25.25
N GLN A 58 3.54 16.27 -26.18
CA GLN A 58 2.69 15.13 -25.86
C GLN A 58 3.44 14.08 -25.04
N ARG A 59 4.68 13.77 -25.41
CA ARG A 59 5.54 12.86 -24.65
C ARG A 59 5.77 13.36 -23.23
N GLU A 60 6.09 14.63 -23.06
CA GLU A 60 6.28 15.24 -21.74
C GLU A 60 5.00 15.15 -20.89
N TYR A 61 3.82 15.41 -21.47
CA TYR A 61 2.55 15.29 -20.77
C TYR A 61 2.26 13.84 -20.33
N VAL A 62 2.48 12.87 -21.20
CA VAL A 62 2.24 11.45 -20.90
C VAL A 62 3.21 10.94 -19.83
N VAL A 63 4.50 11.30 -19.93
CA VAL A 63 5.50 10.94 -18.90
C VAL A 63 5.14 11.56 -17.56
N THR A 64 4.74 12.83 -17.54
CA THR A 64 4.32 13.53 -16.31
C THR A 64 3.09 12.87 -15.69
N ALA A 65 2.07 12.58 -16.50
CA ALA A 65 0.86 11.89 -16.03
C ALA A 65 1.17 10.51 -15.44
N ARG A 66 2.08 9.75 -16.08
CA ARG A 66 2.52 8.44 -15.56
C ARG A 66 3.21 8.58 -14.22
N LEU A 67 4.17 9.50 -14.10
CA LEU A 67 4.89 9.76 -12.83
C LEU A 67 3.92 10.14 -11.70
N CYS A 68 2.94 11.01 -11.97
CA CYS A 68 1.92 11.35 -10.98
C CYS A 68 1.08 10.13 -10.56
N ALA A 69 0.74 9.24 -11.48
CA ALA A 69 -0.01 8.02 -11.16
C ALA A 69 0.83 7.02 -10.33
N GLU A 70 2.13 6.88 -10.63
CA GLU A 70 3.08 6.08 -9.84
C GLU A 70 3.21 6.65 -8.42
N GLU A 71 3.35 7.97 -8.28
CA GLU A 71 3.47 8.66 -6.99
C GLU A 71 2.19 8.53 -6.16
N LEU A 72 1.01 8.66 -6.78
CA LEU A 72 -0.27 8.46 -6.11
C LEU A 72 -0.44 7.02 -5.61
N LEU A 73 -0.03 6.00 -6.38
CA LEU A 73 -0.05 4.61 -5.91
C LEU A 73 0.84 4.41 -4.68
N SER A 74 2.06 4.95 -4.70
CA SER A 74 2.99 4.89 -3.56
C SER A 74 2.41 5.55 -2.31
N LEU A 75 1.74 6.70 -2.46
CA LEU A 75 1.05 7.38 -1.36
C LEU A 75 -0.12 6.56 -0.78
N LEU A 76 -0.88 5.87 -1.63
CA LEU A 76 -1.99 5.02 -1.19
C LEU A 76 -1.48 3.80 -0.41
N ASP A 77 -0.40 3.17 -0.88
CA ASP A 77 0.24 2.05 -0.18
C ASP A 77 0.77 2.50 1.19
N SER A 78 1.47 3.64 1.24
CA SER A 78 1.98 4.23 2.50
C SER A 78 0.85 4.58 3.48
N ALA A 79 -0.30 5.07 2.99
CA ALA A 79 -1.45 5.38 3.83
C ALA A 79 -2.06 4.11 4.46
N LEU A 80 -2.01 2.97 3.75
CA LEU A 80 -2.46 1.69 4.27
C LEU A 80 -1.55 1.19 5.39
N GLU A 81 -0.23 1.22 5.17
CA GLU A 81 0.78 0.84 6.15
C GLU A 81 0.66 1.68 7.42
N TYR A 82 0.51 3.00 7.27
CA TYR A 82 0.28 3.90 8.40
C TYR A 82 -1.01 3.55 9.16
N SER A 83 -2.10 3.27 8.45
CA SER A 83 -3.36 2.86 9.09
C SER A 83 -3.25 1.53 9.82
N ALA A 84 -2.40 0.61 9.37
CA ALA A 84 -2.13 -0.65 10.06
C ALA A 84 -1.31 -0.41 11.34
N LEU A 85 -0.29 0.44 11.27
CA LEU A 85 0.59 0.79 12.39
C LEU A 85 -0.15 1.48 13.54
N VAL A 86 -0.97 2.51 13.23
CA VAL A 86 -1.63 3.35 14.25
C VAL A 86 -2.62 2.58 15.10
N GLY A 87 -3.29 1.57 14.53
CA GLY A 87 -4.25 0.79 15.29
C GLY A 87 -3.64 -0.40 16.05
N GLY A 88 -2.33 -0.35 16.31
CA GLY A 88 -1.54 -1.45 16.84
C GLY A 88 -1.18 -2.41 15.72
N ALA A 89 0.13 -2.59 15.49
CA ALA A 89 0.61 -3.65 14.63
C ALA A 89 0.07 -4.99 15.15
N PRO A 90 -0.41 -5.90 14.28
CA PRO A 90 -0.62 -7.27 14.71
C PRO A 90 0.67 -7.78 15.36
N PRO A 91 0.57 -8.59 16.43
CA PRO A 91 1.77 -9.15 17.05
C PRO A 91 2.61 -9.84 15.97
N LEU A 92 3.92 -9.60 15.98
CA LEU A 92 4.84 -10.29 15.08
C LEU A 92 4.64 -11.79 15.27
N GLU A 93 4.34 -12.49 14.19
CA GLU A 93 4.21 -13.94 14.21
C GLU A 93 5.61 -14.54 14.10
N GLU A 94 6.03 -15.27 15.12
CA GLU A 94 7.26 -16.07 15.05
C GLU A 94 6.99 -17.28 14.15
N ALA A 95 7.66 -17.31 13.00
CA ALA A 95 7.58 -18.40 12.04
C ALA A 95 8.99 -18.87 11.64
N GLU A 96 9.15 -20.18 11.41
CA GLU A 96 10.36 -20.71 10.79
C GLU A 96 10.41 -20.28 9.33
N PHE A 97 11.56 -19.78 8.87
CA PHE A 97 11.78 -19.41 7.48
C PHE A 97 13.20 -19.70 7.02
N ASN A 98 13.37 -19.89 5.71
CA ASN A 98 14.65 -20.13 5.06
C ASN A 98 15.28 -18.79 4.64
N LEU A 99 16.26 -18.31 5.43
CA LEU A 99 16.91 -17.02 5.18
C LEU A 99 17.60 -16.93 3.80
N PRO A 100 18.39 -17.92 3.34
CA PRO A 100 18.92 -17.92 1.97
C PRO A 100 17.89 -17.71 0.88
N GLU A 101 16.77 -18.44 0.94
CA GLU A 101 15.69 -18.36 -0.07
C GLU A 101 14.99 -17.00 -0.03
N LEU A 102 14.72 -16.47 1.17
CA LEU A 102 14.17 -15.13 1.33
C LEU A 102 15.07 -14.06 0.71
N LEU A 103 16.38 -14.13 0.98
CA LEU A 103 17.35 -13.19 0.42
C LEU A 103 17.43 -13.29 -1.09
N GLU A 104 17.40 -14.51 -1.64
CA GLU A 104 17.42 -14.74 -3.09
C GLU A 104 16.20 -14.10 -3.77
N ASN A 105 15.00 -14.29 -3.23
CA ASN A 105 13.77 -13.66 -3.72
C ASN A 105 13.87 -12.13 -3.73
N VAL A 106 14.35 -11.54 -2.64
CA VAL A 106 14.53 -10.07 -2.54
C VAL A 106 15.57 -9.57 -3.53
N CYS A 107 16.68 -10.29 -3.69
CA CYS A 107 17.73 -9.96 -4.65
C CYS A 107 17.21 -10.03 -6.09
N GLU A 108 16.41 -11.03 -6.46
CA GLU A 108 15.82 -11.15 -7.79
C GLU A 108 14.87 -10.00 -8.12
N GLU A 109 13.95 -9.68 -7.21
CA GLU A 109 13.03 -8.56 -7.39
C GLU A 109 13.79 -7.23 -7.55
N THR A 110 14.82 -7.02 -6.73
CA THR A 110 15.62 -5.80 -6.78
C THR A 110 16.47 -5.71 -8.06
N ARG A 111 16.94 -6.85 -8.57
CA ARG A 111 17.69 -6.92 -9.84
C ARG A 111 16.84 -6.47 -11.03
N VAL A 112 15.56 -6.85 -11.07
CA VAL A 112 14.62 -6.38 -12.12
C VAL A 112 14.45 -4.87 -12.05
N LYS A 113 14.25 -4.32 -10.85
CA LYS A 113 14.12 -2.86 -10.63
C LYS A 113 15.40 -2.10 -11.01
N ALA A 114 16.57 -2.66 -10.68
CA ALA A 114 17.86 -2.07 -11.04
C ALA A 114 18.04 -2.02 -12.56
N HIS A 115 17.75 -3.13 -13.26
CA HIS A 115 17.84 -3.21 -14.71
C HIS A 115 16.90 -2.21 -15.41
N ALA A 116 15.66 -2.07 -14.93
CA ALA A 116 14.71 -1.08 -15.44
C ALA A 116 15.21 0.38 -15.32
N LYS A 117 16.11 0.65 -14.37
CA LYS A 117 16.75 1.95 -14.16
C LYS A 117 18.14 2.07 -14.82
N GLY A 118 18.58 1.05 -15.58
CA GLY A 118 19.92 1.01 -16.16
C GLY A 118 21.04 0.85 -15.12
N LEU A 119 20.72 0.39 -13.92
CA LEU A 119 21.65 0.20 -12.80
C LEU A 119 22.09 -1.27 -12.70
N LYS A 120 23.35 -1.48 -12.33
CA LYS A 120 23.87 -2.81 -12.01
C LYS A 120 23.56 -3.16 -10.56
N PHE A 121 22.84 -4.25 -10.34
CA PHE A 121 22.70 -4.88 -9.02
C PHE A 121 23.98 -5.64 -8.68
N VAL A 122 24.61 -5.32 -7.56
CA VAL A 122 25.91 -5.88 -7.11
C VAL A 122 25.72 -6.79 -5.92
#